data_AF-Q28239-F1
#
_entry.id   AF-Q28239-F1
#
_cell.length_a   1.000
_cell.length_b   1.000
_cell.length_c   1.000
_cell.angle_alpha   90.00
_cell.angle_beta   90.00
_cell.angle_gamma   90.00
#
_symmetry.space_group_name_H-M   'P 1'
#
loop_
_entity.id
_entity.type
_entity.pdbx_description
1 polymer ?
#
loop_
_entity_poly.entity_id
_entity_poly.type
_entity_poly.pdbx_seq_one_letter_code
_entity_poly.pdbx_strand_id
1 'polypeptide(L)' 'VLKQISNNRKCASPRFSDTEENDKRRTHNVLERQRRNELKRSFFALRDQIPELENNEKAPKVVILKKA' A
#
# COMPACT_ATOMS: atom_id res chain seq x y z
N VAL A 1 4.31 35.38 -19.47
CA VAL A 1 3.09 34.64 -19.10
C VAL A 1 3.50 33.27 -18.57
N LEU A 2 3.48 33.06 -17.26
CA LEU A 2 3.66 31.74 -16.65
C LEU A 2 2.48 31.47 -15.71
N LYS A 3 1.71 30.45 -16.07
CA LYS A 3 0.42 30.07 -15.49
C LYS A 3 0.66 29.36 -14.16
N GLN A 4 0.43 30.08 -13.07
CA GLN A 4 0.21 29.50 -11.74
C GLN A 4 -1.06 28.66 -11.78
N ILE A 5 -0.92 27.33 -11.86
CA ILE A 5 -2.04 26.41 -11.61
C ILE A 5 -2.12 26.22 -10.09
N SER A 6 -2.72 27.20 -9.42
CA SER A 6 -3.11 27.09 -8.01
C SER A 6 -4.50 26.46 -7.94
N ASN A 7 -4.53 25.12 -7.99
CA ASN A 7 -5.71 24.36 -7.63
C ASN A 7 -5.66 24.10 -6.13
N ASN A 8 -6.43 24.89 -5.37
CA ASN A 8 -7.37 24.44 -4.34
C ASN A 8 -7.70 25.64 -3.44
N ARG A 9 -8.75 26.38 -3.79
CA ARG A 9 -9.40 27.27 -2.82
C ARG A 9 -10.07 26.39 -1.77
N LYS A 10 -9.45 26.24 -0.61
CA LYS A 10 -10.15 25.91 0.63
C LYS A 10 -9.78 26.95 1.68
N CYS A 11 -10.48 28.07 1.64
CA CYS A 11 -10.60 28.94 2.80
C CYS A 11 -11.78 28.43 3.63
N ALA A 12 -11.49 27.70 4.70
CA ALA A 12 -12.31 27.63 5.91
C ALA A 12 -11.34 27.37 7.07
N SER A 13 -11.38 28.24 8.09
CA SER A 13 -10.39 28.35 9.17
C SER A 13 -10.51 27.20 10.21
N PRO A 14 -9.68 27.15 11.28
CA PRO A 14 -8.59 26.20 11.48
C PRO A 14 -8.94 25.14 12.57
N ARG A 15 -8.34 23.95 12.50
CA ARG A 15 -8.35 22.84 13.49
C ARG A 15 -9.37 21.70 13.30
N PHE A 16 -10.59 21.94 12.84
CA PHE A 16 -11.59 20.85 12.76
C PHE A 16 -11.47 20.01 11.46
N SER A 17 -11.15 20.63 10.32
CA SER A 17 -10.95 19.91 9.05
C SER A 17 -9.72 19.01 9.04
N ASP A 18 -8.66 19.41 9.75
CA ASP A 18 -7.39 18.67 9.77
C ASP A 18 -7.51 17.35 10.54
N THR A 19 -8.41 17.30 11.53
CA THR A 19 -8.67 16.09 12.34
C THR A 19 -9.38 15.02 11.51
N GLU A 20 -10.45 15.41 10.81
CA GLU A 20 -11.20 14.53 9.90
C GLU A 20 -10.34 14.00 8.74
N GLU A 21 -9.45 14.82 8.20
CA GLU A 21 -8.49 14.38 7.19
C GLU A 21 -7.45 13.41 7.76
N ASN A 22 -6.98 13.64 9.00
CA ASN A 22 -6.07 12.74 9.68
C ASN A 22 -6.69 11.37 9.92
N ASP A 23 -7.95 11.31 10.34
CA ASP A 23 -8.67 10.06 10.61
C ASP A 23 -8.92 9.25 9.34
N LYS A 24 -9.27 9.91 8.23
CA LYS A 24 -9.36 9.27 6.91
C LYS A 24 -8.01 8.69 6.48
N ARG A 25 -6.93 9.46 6.63
CA ARG A 25 -5.57 9.01 6.30
C ARG A 25 -5.13 7.84 7.19
N ARG A 26 -5.43 7.89 8.50
CA ARG A 26 -5.15 6.81 9.45
C ARG A 26 -5.87 5.53 9.05
N THR A 27 -7.18 5.62 8.80
CA THR A 27 -8.03 4.49 8.40
C THR A 27 -7.52 3.86 7.11
N HIS A 28 -7.23 4.69 6.10
CA HIS A 28 -6.64 4.24 4.84
C HIS A 28 -5.33 3.46 5.05
N ASN A 29 -4.42 3.98 5.87
CA ASN A 29 -3.12 3.33 6.12
C ASN A 29 -3.26 1.98 6.82
N VAL A 30 -4.25 1.82 7.71
CA VAL A 30 -4.55 0.54 8.37
C VAL A 30 -5.04 -0.46 7.34
N LEU A 31 -6.03 -0.08 6.52
CA LEU A 31 -6.59 -0.96 5.49
C LEU A 31 -5.54 -1.36 4.45
N GLU A 32 -4.71 -0.44 3.96
CA GLU A 32 -3.66 -0.77 3.00
C GLU A 32 -2.56 -1.64 3.61
N ARG A 33 -2.29 -1.50 4.92
CA ARG A 33 -1.39 -2.43 5.62
C ARG A 33 -1.99 -3.84 5.67
N GLN A 34 -3.28 -3.97 5.99
CA GLN A 34 -3.97 -5.27 5.99
C GLN A 34 -3.95 -5.90 4.60
N ARG A 35 -4.28 -5.14 3.57
CA ARG A 35 -4.21 -5.57 2.17
C ARG A 35 -2.82 -6.05 1.78
N ARG A 36 -1.76 -5.31 2.13
CA ARG A 36 -0.37 -5.72 1.84
C ARG A 36 0.06 -6.96 2.62
N ASN A 37 -0.42 -7.13 3.85
CA ASN A 37 -0.15 -8.32 4.65
C ASN A 37 -0.83 -9.55 4.04
N GLU A 38 -2.08 -9.42 3.58
CA GLU A 38 -2.77 -10.50 2.88
C GLU A 38 -2.05 -10.89 1.60
N LEU A 39 -1.68 -9.90 0.77
CA LEU A 39 -0.89 -10.15 -0.43
C LEU A 39 0.44 -10.85 -0.12
N LYS A 40 1.12 -10.47 0.97
CA LYS A 40 2.35 -11.13 1.42
C LYS A 40 2.10 -12.60 1.78
N ARG A 41 0.99 -12.91 2.47
CA ARG A 41 0.57 -14.29 2.77
C ARG A 41 0.31 -15.08 1.49
N SER A 42 -0.40 -14.51 0.52
CA SER A 42 -0.65 -15.17 -0.77
C SER A 42 0.65 -15.47 -1.52
N PHE A 43 1.64 -14.56 -1.48
CA PHE A 43 2.97 -14.82 -2.06
C PHE A 43 3.73 -15.95 -1.38
N PHE A 44 3.62 -16.09 -0.06
CA PHE A 44 4.22 -17.21 0.67
C PHE A 44 3.53 -18.52 0.33
N ALA A 45 2.19 -18.55 0.36
CA ALA A 45 1.44 -19.72 -0.06
C ALA A 45 1.80 -20.17 -1.49
N LEU A 46 1.94 -19.21 -2.43
CA LEU A 46 2.36 -19.51 -3.80
C LEU A 46 3.80 -20.04 -3.86
N ARG A 47 4.73 -19.43 -3.13
CA ARG A 47 6.13 -19.90 -3.05
C ARG A 47 6.20 -21.35 -2.57
N ASP A 48 5.41 -21.70 -1.56
CA ASP A 48 5.42 -23.03 -0.96
C ASP A 48 4.91 -24.12 -1.92
N GLN A 49 4.18 -23.74 -2.98
CA GLN A 49 3.78 -24.66 -4.05
C GLN A 49 4.85 -24.85 -5.14
N ILE A 50 5.97 -24.11 -5.09
CA ILE A 50 7.04 -24.18 -6.08
C ILE A 50 8.22 -24.95 -5.46
N PRO A 51 8.51 -26.21 -5.88
CA PRO A 51 9.51 -27.06 -5.23
C PRO A 51 10.91 -26.43 -5.14
N GLU A 52 11.30 -25.65 -6.15
CA GLU A 52 12.60 -24.95 -6.17
C GLU A 52 12.71 -23.79 -5.16
N LEU A 53 11.58 -23.29 -4.66
CA LEU A 53 11.51 -22.11 -3.80
C LEU A 53 10.95 -22.40 -2.40
N GLU A 54 10.41 -23.59 -2.14
CA GLU A 54 9.76 -23.97 -0.88
C GLU A 54 10.61 -23.65 0.36
N ASN A 55 11.90 -24.00 0.33
CA ASN A 55 12.85 -23.75 1.44
C ASN A 55 13.51 -22.36 1.39
N ASN A 56 13.16 -21.50 0.43
CA ASN A 56 13.76 -20.17 0.28
C ASN A 56 12.87 -19.08 0.88
N GLU A 57 13.06 -18.82 2.17
CA GLU A 57 12.28 -17.84 2.91
C GLU A 57 12.34 -16.41 2.34
N LYS A 58 13.45 -16.08 1.66
CA LYS A 58 13.74 -14.75 1.13
C LYS A 58 13.55 -14.66 -0.39
N ALA A 59 12.82 -15.60 -1.00
CA ALA A 59 12.54 -15.60 -2.42
C ALA A 59 11.93 -14.25 -2.88
N PRO A 60 12.53 -13.55 -3.85
CA PRO A 60 11.99 -12.28 -4.34
C PRO A 60 10.62 -12.47 -4.99
N LYS A 61 9.71 -11.50 -4.82
CA LYS A 61 8.36 -11.54 -5.43
C LYS A 61 8.39 -11.80 -6.93
N VAL A 62 9.29 -11.13 -7.66
CA VAL A 62 9.43 -11.30 -9.11
C VAL A 62 9.87 -12.71 -9.49
N VAL A 63 10.65 -13.38 -8.65
CA VAL A 63 11.09 -14.76 -8.89
C VAL A 63 9.92 -15.71 -8.66
N ILE A 64 9.15 -15.53 -7.59
CA ILE A 64 7.94 -16.32 -7.32
C ILE A 64 6.97 -16.21 -8.50
N LEU A 65 6.72 -15.00 -9.03
CA LEU A 65 5.82 -14.82 -10.18
C LEU A 65 6.34 -15.44 -11.49
N LYS A 66 7.65 -15.51 -11.68
CA LYS A 66 8.25 -16.09 -12.90
C LYS A 66 8.30 -17.62 -12.88
N LYS A 67 8.27 -18.22 -11.68
CA LYS A 67 8.39 -19.67 -11.47
C LYS A 67 7.05 -20.35 -11.12
N ALA A 68 6.03 -19.56 -10.83
CA ALA A 68 4.66 -20.03 -10.64
C ALA A 68 4.04 -20.54 -11.95
#